data_AF-A0A8D8TQA5-F1
#
_entry.id   AF-A0A8D8TQA5-F1
#
_cell.length_a   1.000
_cell.length_b   1.000
_cell.length_c   1.000
_cell.angle_alpha   90.00
_cell.angle_beta   90.00
_cell.angle_gamma   90.00
#
_symmetry.space_group_name_H-M   'P 1'
#
loop_
_entity.id
_entity.type
_entity.pdbx_description
1 polymer ?
#
loop_
_entity_poly.entity_id
_entity_poly.type
_entity_poly.pdbx_seq_one_letter_code
_entity_poly.pdbx_strand_id
1 'polypeptide(L)'
;MTTPEPLLVQAIYSFKGKNNDELCFKKGDVIVVTQKEDGGWWEGTFNEKTGWFPSNYVQEYTPSSDALNSPVKFSSPVKLPSDLALNMKANRALVVKDIIDSEKAYVTELQNLIHNFLVPIEKSEIMSKEQFKQLTSNLLDIVSLHETLLATLEASQQDQRLGRVFLQFAPDIKRVHYAYAHSHPRAACILDTFKDELTKVMESSGASSPGLLVLTTGLSKPLRRLDKYTGLLQELERHVDEAHIDRGDSQRCVSVYRDITAACAMVRRQKELELEVLTGGVRGWEGEELSHLGEVLHMGSVAVGTNHQDRYFVLFPSTLLMLSVSSRMSAFIYEGKLPLTGIVVSRLDDCEAYKNAFQISGPLIDTILAICQTRDDLNLWIDKLSTQIRHNRTPGGVPTPLAPSRPAPPPHHPCLKNRQSDTSSINTELPWTLTHLRPAPPLHPSFCRNEKLKPYKCNERSYDEDAQILKVIEAYCSTSSQFRHTLNSA
;
A
#
# COMPACT_ATOMS: atom_id res chain seq x y z
N MET A 1 29.80 35.77 -8.84
CA MET A 1 29.09 35.64 -7.54
C MET A 1 29.86 34.61 -6.73
N THR A 2 30.56 35.07 -5.71
CA THR A 2 31.34 34.26 -4.77
C THR A 2 30.39 33.30 -4.03
N THR A 3 30.62 32.00 -4.14
CA THR A 3 29.98 31.01 -3.24
C THR A 3 30.38 31.36 -1.81
N PRO A 4 29.44 31.51 -0.86
CA PRO A 4 29.80 31.73 0.54
C PRO A 4 30.67 30.54 0.98
N GLU A 5 31.78 30.82 1.65
CA GLU A 5 32.62 29.76 2.20
C GLU A 5 31.78 28.93 3.18
N PRO A 6 31.87 27.59 3.12
CA PRO A 6 31.10 26.72 4.01
C PRO A 6 31.51 27.00 5.46
N LEU A 7 30.52 27.28 6.31
CA LEU A 7 30.78 27.50 7.73
C LEU A 7 31.11 26.15 8.38
N LEU A 8 32.33 26.01 8.85
CA LEU A 8 32.79 24.85 9.61
C LEU A 8 32.69 25.12 11.11
N VAL A 9 32.20 24.15 11.86
CA VAL A 9 32.13 24.21 13.32
C VAL A 9 32.71 22.94 13.92
N GLN A 10 33.42 23.05 15.04
CA GLN A 10 33.95 21.92 15.78
C GLN A 10 33.08 21.65 17.01
N ALA A 11 32.72 20.39 17.21
CA ALA A 11 31.96 19.92 18.37
C ALA A 11 32.78 20.05 19.66
N ILE A 12 32.35 20.88 20.59
CA ILE A 12 32.96 21.02 21.92
C ILE A 12 32.39 20.01 22.93
N TYR A 13 31.20 19.46 22.65
CA TYR A 13 30.56 18.39 23.38
C TYR A 13 30.07 17.29 22.43
N SER A 14 29.86 16.07 22.95
CA SER A 14 29.22 15.01 22.16
C SER A 14 27.71 15.18 22.20
N PHE A 15 27.03 14.98 21.08
CA PHE A 15 25.57 15.05 20.98
C PHE A 15 25.03 13.75 20.38
N LYS A 16 24.02 13.19 21.06
CA LYS A 16 23.31 11.99 20.62
C LYS A 16 21.86 12.38 20.39
N GLY A 17 21.50 12.51 19.12
CA GLY A 17 20.14 12.78 18.70
C GLY A 17 19.17 11.71 19.20
N LYS A 18 17.98 12.14 19.61
CA LYS A 18 16.85 11.27 20.00
C LYS A 18 15.89 11.06 18.85
N ASN A 19 15.75 12.05 17.98
CA ASN A 19 14.86 12.04 16.84
C ASN A 19 15.62 11.72 15.55
N ASN A 20 14.90 11.27 14.53
CA ASN A 20 15.48 10.84 13.24
C ASN A 20 16.02 12.01 12.40
N ASP A 21 15.68 13.24 12.76
CA ASP A 21 16.11 14.49 12.14
C ASP A 21 17.29 15.15 12.87
N GLU A 22 17.78 14.56 13.96
CA GLU A 22 18.90 15.09 14.77
C GLU A 22 20.25 14.45 14.39
N LEU A 23 21.30 15.26 14.28
CA LEU A 23 22.64 14.81 13.93
C LEU A 23 23.37 14.24 15.16
N CYS A 24 23.99 13.07 15.02
CA CYS A 24 24.82 12.49 16.09
C CYS A 24 26.32 12.71 15.82
N PHE A 25 27.05 13.25 16.79
CA PHE A 25 28.50 13.48 16.69
C PHE A 25 29.20 13.42 18.06
N LYS A 26 30.52 13.29 18.04
CA LYS A 26 31.38 13.25 19.21
C LYS A 26 32.15 14.56 19.37
N LYS A 27 32.58 14.84 20.60
CA LYS A 27 33.48 15.95 20.88
C LYS A 27 34.73 15.85 19.99
N GLY A 28 35.05 16.95 19.31
CA GLY A 28 36.19 17.08 18.40
C GLY A 28 35.82 16.96 16.92
N ASP A 29 34.64 16.44 16.59
CA ASP A 29 34.18 16.29 15.20
C ASP A 29 33.96 17.66 14.55
N VAL A 30 34.27 17.77 13.26
CA VAL A 30 34.06 19.00 12.47
C VAL A 30 32.84 18.81 11.58
N ILE A 31 31.91 19.75 11.64
CA ILE A 31 30.60 19.71 11.01
C ILE A 31 30.49 20.87 10.02
N VAL A 32 29.91 20.61 8.84
CA VAL A 32 29.59 21.64 7.85
C VAL A 32 28.20 22.18 8.14
N VAL A 33 28.06 23.46 8.50
CA VAL A 33 26.76 24.07 8.79
C VAL A 33 26.03 24.38 7.47
N THR A 34 24.83 23.82 7.30
CA THR A 34 23.97 24.02 6.12
C THR A 34 22.90 25.09 6.36
N GLN A 35 22.35 25.17 7.58
CA GLN A 35 21.31 26.13 7.96
C GLN A 35 21.46 26.59 9.41
N LYS A 36 21.24 27.90 9.67
CA LYS A 36 21.13 28.46 11.03
C LYS A 36 19.68 28.90 11.28
N GLU A 37 19.10 28.47 12.39
CA GLU A 37 17.79 28.95 12.85
C GLU A 37 17.97 29.79 14.12
N ASP A 38 17.18 30.86 14.26
CA ASP A 38 17.30 31.83 15.36
C ASP A 38 16.96 31.22 16.74
N GLY A 39 16.37 30.03 16.77
CA GLY A 39 16.04 29.26 17.97
C GLY A 39 17.19 28.51 18.63
N GLY A 40 18.44 28.69 18.15
CA GLY A 40 19.63 28.04 18.71
C GLY A 40 19.85 26.60 18.25
N TRP A 41 19.09 26.13 17.25
CA TRP A 41 19.31 24.87 16.56
C TRP A 41 19.86 25.14 15.15
N TRP A 42 20.96 24.47 14.82
CA TRP A 42 21.59 24.55 13.51
C TRP A 42 21.47 23.21 12.81
N GLU A 43 21.33 23.23 11.48
CA GLU A 43 21.41 22.04 10.64
C GLU A 43 22.83 21.96 10.07
N GLY A 44 23.39 20.76 10.02
CA GLY A 44 24.66 20.54 9.37
C GLY A 44 24.92 19.11 8.97
N THR A 45 25.95 18.92 8.17
CA THR A 45 26.35 17.65 7.57
C THR A 45 27.63 17.14 8.24
N PHE A 46 27.61 15.89 8.67
CA PHE A 46 28.78 15.15 9.17
C PHE A 46 28.72 13.69 8.73
N ASN A 47 29.82 13.18 8.16
CA ASN A 47 29.90 11.82 7.60
C ASN A 47 28.69 11.48 6.70
N GLU A 48 28.43 12.33 5.71
CA GLU A 48 27.31 12.22 4.75
C GLU A 48 25.90 12.28 5.36
N LYS A 49 25.75 12.43 6.68
CA LYS A 49 24.46 12.56 7.36
C LYS A 49 24.19 14.00 7.70
N THR A 50 22.98 14.46 7.39
CA THR A 50 22.51 15.81 7.73
C THR A 50 21.48 15.73 8.85
N GLY A 51 21.56 16.65 9.81
CA GLY A 51 20.56 16.75 10.86
C GLY A 51 20.74 17.97 11.74
N TRP A 52 19.77 18.17 12.63
CA TRP A 52 19.72 19.28 13.57
C TRP A 52 20.56 19.00 14.82
N PHE A 53 21.21 20.04 15.31
CA PHE A 53 21.96 20.01 16.56
C PHE A 53 21.97 21.38 17.26
N PRO A 54 22.14 21.41 18.58
CA PRO A 54 22.13 22.65 19.34
C PRO A 54 23.43 23.45 19.12
N SER A 55 23.31 24.74 18.80
CA SER A 55 24.44 25.60 18.42
C SER A 55 25.47 25.79 19.54
N ASN A 56 25.05 25.67 20.81
CA ASN A 56 25.93 25.76 21.97
C ASN A 56 26.81 24.51 22.19
N TYR A 57 26.66 23.47 21.36
CA TYR A 57 27.50 22.26 21.41
C TYR A 57 28.70 22.35 20.45
N VAL A 58 28.80 23.43 19.69
CA VAL A 58 29.84 23.64 18.68
C VAL A 58 30.48 25.02 18.81
N GLN A 59 31.65 25.18 18.20
CA GLN A 59 32.35 26.46 18.08
C GLN A 59 32.84 26.63 16.63
N GLU A 60 32.90 27.86 16.11
CA GLU A 60 33.43 28.12 14.76
C GLU A 60 34.86 27.58 14.61
N TYR A 61 35.08 26.84 13.53
CA TYR A 61 36.35 26.20 13.23
C TYR A 61 36.97 26.82 11.99
N THR A 62 37.97 27.66 12.18
CA THR A 62 38.86 28.10 11.10
C THR A 62 40.08 27.19 11.06
N PRO A 63 40.32 26.41 9.99
CA PRO A 63 41.55 25.64 9.87
C PRO A 63 42.73 26.62 9.81
N SER A 64 43.42 26.77 10.94
CA SER A 64 44.64 27.55 11.03
C SER A 64 45.74 26.80 10.28
N SER A 65 46.49 27.50 9.44
CA SER A 65 47.55 26.97 8.57
C SER A 65 48.74 26.33 9.29
N ASP A 66 48.72 26.23 10.63
CA ASP A 66 49.86 25.82 11.46
C ASP A 66 49.68 24.48 12.20
N ALA A 67 48.58 23.73 12.01
CA ALA A 67 48.36 22.46 12.71
C ALA A 67 48.59 21.22 11.82
N LEU A 68 49.74 21.16 11.14
CA LEU A 68 50.17 19.99 10.37
C LEU A 68 50.99 19.03 11.25
N ASN A 69 50.41 18.47 12.32
CA ASN A 69 51.03 17.40 13.12
C ASN A 69 50.01 16.66 14.00
N SER A 70 49.06 15.94 13.39
CA SER A 70 48.43 14.77 14.03
C SER A 70 47.91 13.80 12.95
N PRO A 71 48.07 12.47 13.10
CA PRO A 71 47.66 11.52 12.09
C PRO A 71 46.18 11.18 12.27
N VAL A 72 45.29 12.14 12.03
CA VAL A 72 43.88 11.86 11.84
C VAL A 72 43.64 11.74 10.33
N LYS A 73 43.25 10.54 9.90
CA LYS A 73 42.84 10.27 8.53
C LYS A 73 41.59 11.11 8.21
N PHE A 74 41.79 12.29 7.65
CA PHE A 74 40.82 12.95 6.79
C PHE A 74 41.52 13.33 5.50
N SER A 75 40.90 12.96 4.39
CA SER A 75 41.09 13.61 3.11
C SER A 75 40.91 15.10 3.32
N SER A 76 41.96 15.87 3.07
CA SER A 76 41.98 17.32 3.04
C SER A 76 40.73 17.89 2.34
N PRO A 77 40.27 19.12 2.64
CA PRO A 77 39.36 19.80 1.75
C PRO A 77 40.11 20.02 0.45
N VAL A 78 39.92 19.10 -0.50
CA VAL A 78 40.25 19.33 -1.89
C VAL A 78 39.46 20.59 -2.21
N LYS A 79 40.13 21.72 -2.42
CA LYS A 79 39.54 22.81 -3.20
C LYS A 79 39.04 22.11 -4.45
N LEU A 80 37.73 21.85 -4.55
CA LEU A 80 37.18 21.22 -5.73
C LEU A 80 37.67 22.10 -6.89
N PRO A 81 38.36 21.54 -7.89
CA PRO A 81 38.74 22.31 -9.05
C PRO A 81 37.48 23.03 -9.52
N SER A 82 37.57 24.32 -9.83
CA SER A 82 36.42 25.15 -10.20
C SER A 82 35.52 24.49 -11.26
N ASP A 83 36.14 23.67 -12.11
CA ASP A 83 35.48 22.87 -13.14
C ASP A 83 34.59 21.76 -12.54
N LEU A 84 34.97 21.10 -11.44
CA LEU A 84 34.17 20.07 -10.78
C LEU A 84 32.94 20.65 -10.07
N ALA A 85 33.06 21.82 -9.44
CA ALA A 85 31.93 22.52 -8.83
C ALA A 85 30.94 23.05 -9.88
N LEU A 86 31.44 23.56 -11.01
CA LEU A 86 30.61 23.92 -12.17
C LEU A 86 29.94 22.69 -12.79
N ASN A 87 30.67 21.58 -12.90
CA ASN A 87 30.12 20.31 -13.38
C ASN A 87 29.05 19.76 -12.43
N MET A 88 29.23 19.83 -11.12
CA MET A 88 28.20 19.43 -10.13
C MET A 88 26.94 20.29 -10.25
N LYS A 89 27.08 21.61 -10.42
CA LYS A 89 25.94 22.51 -10.62
C LYS A 89 25.22 22.26 -11.95
N ALA A 90 25.96 22.00 -13.02
CA ALA A 90 25.40 21.63 -14.32
C ALA A 90 24.70 20.26 -14.28
N ASN A 91 25.31 19.28 -13.62
CA ASN A 91 24.73 17.95 -13.41
C ASN A 91 23.45 18.03 -12.56
N ARG A 92 23.44 18.84 -11.49
CA ARG A 92 22.22 19.11 -10.71
C ARG A 92 21.12 19.70 -11.60
N ALA A 93 21.43 20.70 -12.42
CA ALA A 93 20.44 21.29 -13.33
C ALA A 93 19.88 20.27 -14.34
N LEU A 94 20.70 19.34 -14.83
CA LEU A 94 20.26 18.23 -15.68
C LEU A 94 19.35 17.26 -14.94
N VAL A 95 19.69 16.87 -13.70
CA VAL A 95 18.86 15.97 -12.87
C VAL A 95 17.51 16.62 -12.56
N VAL A 96 17.48 17.90 -12.19
CA VAL A 96 16.23 18.62 -11.95
C VAL A 96 15.36 18.66 -13.21
N LYS A 97 15.97 18.93 -14.37
CA LYS A 97 15.26 18.91 -15.64
C LYS A 97 14.70 17.52 -15.97
N ASP A 98 15.49 16.46 -15.77
CA ASP A 98 15.06 15.08 -15.98
C ASP A 98 13.88 14.71 -15.07
N ILE A 99 13.89 15.14 -13.81
CA ILE A 99 12.76 14.96 -12.89
C ILE A 99 11.50 15.63 -13.45
N ILE A 100 11.57 16.89 -13.88
CA ILE A 100 10.44 17.64 -14.45
C ILE A 100 9.94 17.00 -15.74
N ASP A 101 10.83 16.66 -16.66
CA ASP A 101 10.50 16.02 -17.94
C ASP A 101 9.83 14.65 -17.69
N SER A 102 10.32 13.88 -16.71
CA SER A 102 9.71 12.61 -16.31
C SER A 102 8.32 12.78 -15.67
N GLU A 103 8.10 13.84 -14.89
CA GLU A 103 6.81 14.15 -14.27
C GLU A 103 5.79 14.57 -15.33
N LYS A 104 6.21 15.40 -16.28
CA LYS A 104 5.40 15.82 -17.42
C LYS A 104 4.98 14.66 -18.30
N ALA A 105 5.90 13.73 -18.60
CA ALA A 105 5.59 12.51 -19.32
C ALA A 105 4.55 11.66 -18.55
N TYR A 106 4.74 11.49 -17.24
CA TYR A 106 3.83 10.74 -16.38
C TYR A 106 2.41 11.33 -16.36
N VAL A 107 2.26 12.65 -16.16
CA VAL A 107 0.96 13.34 -16.18
C VAL A 107 0.28 13.17 -17.54
N THR A 108 1.02 13.39 -18.63
CA THR A 108 0.51 13.22 -20.00
C THR A 108 0.01 11.80 -20.25
N GLU A 109 0.75 10.79 -19.79
CA GLU A 109 0.36 9.38 -19.91
C GLU A 109 -0.91 9.05 -19.12
N LEU A 110 -1.08 9.60 -17.91
CA LEU A 110 -2.30 9.39 -17.12
C LEU A 110 -3.51 10.09 -17.74
N GLN A 111 -3.35 11.32 -18.24
CA GLN A 111 -4.40 12.03 -18.96
C GLN A 111 -4.83 11.25 -20.22
N ASN A 112 -3.86 10.73 -20.98
CA ASN A 112 -4.15 9.89 -22.15
C ASN A 112 -4.86 8.59 -21.75
N LEU A 113 -4.48 7.96 -20.63
CA LEU A 113 -5.18 6.77 -20.11
C LEU A 113 -6.65 7.06 -19.82
N ILE A 114 -6.92 8.20 -19.16
CA ILE A 114 -8.28 8.63 -18.83
C ILE A 114 -9.08 8.92 -20.11
N HIS A 115 -8.55 9.77 -20.99
CA HIS A 115 -9.26 10.23 -22.17
C HIS A 115 -9.50 9.11 -23.20
N ASN A 116 -8.49 8.26 -23.43
CA ASN A 116 -8.53 7.27 -24.51
C ASN A 116 -9.14 5.93 -24.10
N PHE A 117 -9.15 5.59 -22.80
CA PHE A 117 -9.67 4.29 -22.35
C PHE A 117 -10.77 4.42 -21.31
N LEU A 118 -10.60 5.21 -20.25
CA LEU A 118 -11.62 5.28 -19.19
C LEU A 118 -12.89 5.99 -19.65
N VAL A 119 -12.79 7.07 -20.43
CA VAL A 119 -13.97 7.78 -20.97
C VAL A 119 -14.77 6.90 -21.95
N PRO A 120 -14.16 6.18 -22.91
CA PRO A 120 -14.88 5.22 -23.74
C PRO A 120 -15.52 4.08 -22.94
N ILE A 121 -14.85 3.57 -21.90
CA ILE A 121 -15.41 2.54 -21.02
C ILE A 121 -16.65 3.06 -20.28
N GLU A 122 -16.62 4.29 -19.76
CA GLU A 122 -17.79 4.92 -19.13
C GLU A 122 -18.98 5.03 -20.11
N LYS A 123 -18.71 5.45 -21.34
CA LYS A 123 -19.74 5.61 -22.40
C LYS A 123 -20.30 4.29 -22.90
N SER A 124 -19.53 3.21 -22.81
CA SER A 124 -19.93 1.89 -23.27
C SER A 124 -20.93 1.20 -22.33
N GLU A 125 -21.17 1.74 -21.13
CA GLU A 125 -22.07 1.22 -20.10
C GLU A 125 -21.92 -0.29 -19.80
N ILE A 126 -20.74 -0.87 -20.07
CA ILE A 126 -20.45 -2.30 -19.79
C ILE A 126 -20.63 -2.63 -18.30
N MET A 127 -20.27 -1.67 -17.44
CA MET A 127 -20.30 -1.82 -15.99
C MET A 127 -21.18 -0.74 -15.36
N SER A 128 -21.74 -1.05 -14.18
CA SER A 128 -22.52 -0.09 -13.42
C SER A 128 -21.68 1.15 -13.05
N LYS A 129 -22.34 2.30 -12.85
CA LYS A 129 -21.68 3.54 -12.40
C LYS A 129 -20.88 3.35 -11.11
N GLU A 130 -21.32 2.46 -10.24
CA GLU A 130 -20.61 2.13 -9.00
C GLU A 130 -19.34 1.30 -9.26
N GLN A 131 -19.39 0.30 -10.14
CA GLN A 131 -18.22 -0.48 -10.54
C GLN A 131 -17.20 0.37 -11.29
N PHE A 132 -17.65 1.28 -12.16
CA PHE A 132 -16.78 2.23 -12.83
C PHE A 132 -16.08 3.16 -11.83
N LYS A 133 -16.81 3.66 -10.82
CA LYS A 133 -16.23 4.44 -9.73
C LYS A 133 -15.23 3.64 -8.90
N GLN A 134 -15.45 2.34 -8.68
CA GLN A 134 -14.50 1.47 -7.99
C GLN A 134 -13.25 1.18 -8.83
N LEU A 135 -13.39 1.07 -10.16
CA LEU A 135 -12.28 0.87 -11.10
C LEU A 135 -11.37 2.11 -11.17
N THR A 136 -11.98 3.29 -11.30
CA THR A 136 -11.27 4.57 -11.45
C THR A 136 -10.83 5.14 -10.11
N SER A 137 -11.52 4.80 -9.03
CA SER A 137 -11.25 5.24 -7.66
C SER A 137 -10.97 6.75 -7.60
N ASN A 138 -9.86 7.15 -6.98
CA ASN A 138 -9.39 8.52 -6.87
C ASN A 138 -8.28 8.86 -7.90
N LEU A 139 -8.30 8.24 -9.08
CA LEU A 139 -7.30 8.50 -10.13
C LEU A 139 -7.30 9.95 -10.60
N LEU A 140 -8.47 10.61 -10.64
CA LEU A 140 -8.57 12.03 -11.00
C LEU A 140 -7.86 12.93 -9.98
N ASP A 141 -7.99 12.60 -8.68
CA ASP A 141 -7.31 13.33 -7.61
C ASP A 141 -5.79 13.17 -7.69
N ILE A 142 -5.30 11.99 -8.09
CA ILE A 142 -3.88 11.75 -8.39
C ILE A 142 -3.45 12.67 -9.51
N VAL A 143 -4.15 12.68 -10.65
CA VAL A 143 -3.75 13.51 -11.80
C VAL A 143 -3.72 14.99 -11.42
N SER A 144 -4.74 15.50 -10.74
CA SER A 144 -4.79 16.89 -10.30
C SER A 144 -3.65 17.25 -9.32
N LEU A 145 -3.31 16.35 -8.39
CA LEU A 145 -2.19 16.54 -7.48
C LEU A 145 -0.85 16.61 -8.22
N HIS A 146 -0.63 15.70 -9.16
CA HIS A 146 0.60 15.64 -9.95
C HIS A 146 0.72 16.79 -10.96
N GLU A 147 -0.39 17.29 -11.50
CA GLU A 147 -0.43 18.54 -12.28
C GLU A 147 -0.01 19.75 -11.44
N THR A 148 -0.51 19.83 -10.20
CA THR A 148 -0.15 20.91 -9.26
C THR A 148 1.32 20.83 -8.84
N LEU A 149 1.82 19.61 -8.62
CA LEU A 149 3.24 19.36 -8.36
C LEU A 149 4.09 19.81 -9.55
N LEU A 150 3.75 19.39 -10.77
CA LEU A 150 4.46 19.76 -11.99
C LEU A 150 4.53 21.28 -12.17
N ALA A 151 3.40 21.98 -12.03
CA ALA A 151 3.36 23.44 -12.14
C ALA A 151 4.26 24.12 -11.10
N THR A 152 4.32 23.58 -9.88
CA THR A 152 5.20 24.10 -8.82
C THR A 152 6.67 23.82 -9.10
N LEU A 153 7.00 22.63 -9.63
CA LEU A 153 8.36 22.25 -10.02
C LEU A 153 8.87 23.08 -11.21
N GLU A 154 8.03 23.34 -12.21
CA GLU A 154 8.36 24.21 -13.35
C GLU A 154 8.59 25.66 -12.89
N ALA A 155 7.77 26.17 -11.97
CA ALA A 155 7.95 27.50 -11.39
C ALA A 155 9.23 27.60 -10.52
N SER A 156 9.63 26.50 -9.88
CA SER A 156 10.77 26.43 -8.95
C SER A 156 12.04 25.86 -9.58
N GLN A 157 12.14 25.81 -10.91
CA GLN A 157 13.27 25.19 -11.63
C GLN A 157 14.63 25.85 -11.30
N GLN A 158 14.62 27.14 -10.96
CA GLN A 158 15.82 27.89 -10.55
C GLN A 158 16.02 27.93 -9.02
N ASP A 159 15.07 27.40 -8.25
CA ASP A 159 15.16 27.38 -6.80
C ASP A 159 16.27 26.43 -6.35
N GLN A 160 16.99 26.86 -5.32
CA GLN A 160 18.01 26.05 -4.67
C GLN A 160 17.38 24.99 -3.76
N ARG A 161 16.12 25.11 -3.32
CA ARG A 161 15.49 24.15 -2.37
C ARG A 161 14.43 23.24 -2.99
N LEU A 162 14.81 22.39 -3.95
CA LEU A 162 13.88 21.45 -4.57
C LEU A 162 13.37 20.39 -3.59
N GLY A 163 14.20 19.94 -2.65
CA GLY A 163 13.81 18.99 -1.61
C GLY A 163 12.64 19.51 -0.78
N ARG A 164 12.60 20.82 -0.50
CA ARG A 164 11.50 21.43 0.25
C ARG A 164 10.15 21.33 -0.45
N VAL A 165 10.12 21.48 -1.77
CA VAL A 165 8.89 21.34 -2.57
C VAL A 165 8.33 19.93 -2.42
N PHE A 166 9.18 18.91 -2.57
CA PHE A 166 8.77 17.51 -2.38
C PHE A 166 8.29 17.23 -0.95
N LEU A 167 8.94 17.78 0.09
CA LEU A 167 8.47 17.65 1.47
C LEU A 167 7.10 18.30 1.70
N GLN A 168 6.81 19.42 1.03
CA GLN A 168 5.51 20.10 1.12
C GLN A 168 4.39 19.25 0.51
N PHE A 169 4.63 18.58 -0.61
CA PHE A 169 3.66 17.71 -1.29
C PHE A 169 3.55 16.30 -0.69
N ALA A 170 4.54 15.86 0.09
CA ALA A 170 4.58 14.50 0.65
C ALA A 170 3.32 14.10 1.44
N PRO A 171 2.71 14.95 2.30
CA PRO A 171 1.47 14.60 3.00
C PRO A 171 0.29 14.37 2.06
N ASP A 172 0.14 15.20 1.03
CA ASP A 172 -0.94 15.09 0.05
C ASP A 172 -0.75 13.85 -0.84
N ILE A 173 0.48 13.61 -1.30
CA ILE A 173 0.85 12.40 -2.05
C ILE A 173 0.55 11.15 -1.21
N LYS A 174 0.95 11.14 0.06
CA LYS A 174 0.63 10.05 0.98
C LYS A 174 -0.87 9.82 1.06
N ARG A 175 -1.67 10.86 1.31
CA ARG A 175 -3.13 10.73 1.47
C ARG A 175 -3.79 10.17 0.20
N VAL A 176 -3.49 10.74 -0.96
CA VAL A 176 -4.14 10.38 -2.23
C VAL A 176 -3.67 8.98 -2.69
N HIS A 177 -2.38 8.69 -2.68
CA HIS A 177 -1.91 7.37 -3.10
C HIS A 177 -2.29 6.25 -2.12
N TYR A 178 -2.38 6.54 -0.82
CA TYR A 178 -2.88 5.57 0.16
C TYR A 178 -4.32 5.16 -0.14
N ALA A 179 -5.20 6.12 -0.44
CA ALA A 179 -6.58 5.85 -0.84
C ALA A 179 -6.64 5.03 -2.14
N TYR A 180 -5.76 5.32 -3.10
CA TYR A 180 -5.68 4.57 -4.34
C TYR A 180 -5.22 3.13 -4.11
N ALA A 181 -4.13 2.93 -3.37
CA ALA A 181 -3.59 1.64 -3.00
C ALA A 181 -4.60 0.76 -2.25
N HIS A 182 -5.45 1.36 -1.41
CA HIS A 182 -6.52 0.67 -0.69
C HIS A 182 -7.61 0.14 -1.65
N SER A 183 -7.98 0.91 -2.67
CA SER A 183 -9.03 0.54 -3.64
C SER A 183 -8.55 -0.31 -4.81
N HIS A 184 -7.27 -0.22 -5.17
CA HIS A 184 -6.69 -0.81 -6.38
C HIS A 184 -6.88 -2.34 -6.48
N PRO A 185 -6.76 -3.14 -5.40
CA PRO A 185 -7.04 -4.58 -5.48
C PRO A 185 -8.47 -4.91 -5.96
N ARG A 186 -9.46 -4.10 -5.56
CA ARG A 186 -10.84 -4.27 -5.99
C ARG A 186 -11.02 -3.93 -7.47
N ALA A 187 -10.33 -2.88 -7.94
CA ALA A 187 -10.26 -2.55 -9.36
C ALA A 187 -9.68 -3.72 -10.18
N ALA A 188 -8.63 -4.38 -9.70
CA ALA A 188 -8.05 -5.55 -10.36
C ALA A 188 -9.04 -6.73 -10.48
N CYS A 189 -9.83 -6.99 -9.44
CA CYS A 189 -10.88 -8.03 -9.46
C CYS A 189 -11.96 -7.72 -10.50
N ILE A 190 -12.37 -6.44 -10.61
CA ILE A 190 -13.34 -5.99 -11.62
C ILE A 190 -12.75 -6.19 -13.03
N LEU A 191 -11.47 -5.87 -13.24
CA LEU A 191 -10.80 -6.09 -14.52
C LEU A 191 -10.80 -7.56 -14.96
N ASP A 192 -10.56 -8.50 -14.02
CA ASP A 192 -10.58 -9.94 -14.32
C ASP A 192 -12.00 -10.43 -14.64
N THR A 193 -13.01 -9.89 -13.95
CA THR A 193 -14.41 -10.26 -14.17
C THR A 193 -14.90 -9.84 -15.56
N PHE A 194 -14.54 -8.64 -16.02
CA PHE A 194 -14.98 -8.07 -17.30
C PHE A 194 -13.92 -8.15 -18.41
N LYS A 195 -12.93 -9.04 -18.27
CA LYS A 195 -11.75 -9.11 -19.16
C LYS A 195 -12.07 -9.16 -20.65
N ASP A 196 -13.08 -9.94 -21.05
CA ASP A 196 -13.39 -10.20 -22.45
C ASP A 196 -14.13 -9.00 -23.09
N GLU A 197 -15.05 -8.40 -22.34
CA GLU A 197 -15.81 -7.22 -22.77
C GLU A 197 -14.93 -5.96 -22.81
N LEU A 198 -14.06 -5.80 -21.81
CA LEU A 198 -13.07 -4.72 -21.79
C LEU A 198 -12.06 -4.85 -22.92
N THR A 199 -11.55 -6.06 -23.20
CA THR A 199 -10.63 -6.26 -24.32
C THR A 199 -11.27 -5.83 -25.64
N LYS A 200 -12.53 -6.17 -25.87
CA LYS A 200 -13.27 -5.77 -27.08
C LYS A 200 -13.44 -4.26 -27.22
N VAL A 201 -13.78 -3.55 -26.13
CA VAL A 201 -13.93 -2.09 -26.16
C VAL A 201 -12.59 -1.36 -26.25
N MET A 202 -11.53 -1.95 -25.70
CA MET A 202 -10.18 -1.40 -25.81
C MET A 202 -9.63 -1.54 -27.22
N GLU A 203 -9.83 -2.69 -27.86
CA GLU A 203 -9.43 -2.92 -29.24
C GLU A 203 -10.23 -2.03 -30.21
N SER A 204 -11.52 -1.78 -29.95
CA SER A 204 -12.30 -0.82 -30.74
C SER A 204 -11.90 0.64 -30.51
N SER A 205 -11.27 0.96 -29.37
CA SER A 205 -10.76 2.29 -29.02
C SER A 205 -9.29 2.50 -29.41
N GLY A 206 -8.67 1.54 -30.11
CA GLY A 206 -7.30 1.67 -30.64
C GLY A 206 -6.17 1.24 -29.69
N ALA A 207 -6.47 0.47 -28.64
CA ALA A 207 -5.43 -0.11 -27.78
C ALA A 207 -4.60 -1.17 -28.52
N SER A 208 -3.30 -1.25 -28.23
CA SER A 208 -2.45 -2.36 -28.68
C SER A 208 -2.93 -3.67 -28.03
N SER A 209 -3.12 -4.72 -28.84
CA SER A 209 -3.57 -6.03 -28.33
C SER A 209 -2.45 -6.71 -27.53
N PRO A 210 -2.73 -7.26 -26.32
CA PRO A 210 -4.04 -7.33 -25.65
C PRO A 210 -4.42 -6.01 -24.95
N GLY A 211 -5.58 -5.44 -25.30
CA GLY A 211 -6.03 -4.16 -24.76
C GLY A 211 -6.06 -4.12 -23.23
N LEU A 212 -6.53 -5.19 -22.59
CA LEU A 212 -6.60 -5.30 -21.12
C LEU A 212 -5.26 -5.06 -20.42
N LEU A 213 -4.14 -5.43 -21.04
CA LEU A 213 -2.81 -5.20 -20.48
C LEU A 213 -2.50 -3.70 -20.42
N VAL A 214 -2.94 -2.91 -21.39
CA VAL A 214 -2.76 -1.44 -21.40
C VAL A 214 -3.49 -0.81 -20.22
N LEU A 215 -4.71 -1.27 -19.92
CA LEU A 215 -5.49 -0.77 -18.78
C LEU A 215 -4.89 -1.22 -17.45
N THR A 216 -4.52 -2.49 -17.34
CA THR A 216 -3.89 -3.06 -16.14
C THR A 216 -2.57 -2.37 -15.82
N THR A 217 -1.72 -2.19 -16.84
CA THR A 217 -0.45 -1.48 -16.67
C THR A 217 -0.68 -0.02 -16.35
N GLY A 218 -1.62 0.65 -17.05
CA GLY A 218 -2.02 2.04 -16.82
C GLY A 218 -2.48 2.31 -15.39
N LEU A 219 -3.40 1.50 -14.86
CA LEU A 219 -3.90 1.61 -13.48
C LEU A 219 -2.82 1.30 -12.44
N SER A 220 -1.83 0.48 -12.77
CA SER A 220 -0.69 0.27 -11.87
C SER A 220 0.35 1.41 -11.87
N LYS A 221 0.30 2.35 -12.84
CA LYS A 221 1.33 3.40 -13.00
C LYS A 221 1.48 4.34 -11.80
N PRO A 222 0.40 4.82 -11.15
CA PRO A 222 0.55 5.70 -9.99
C PRO A 222 1.36 5.10 -8.85
N LEU A 223 1.15 3.81 -8.58
CA LEU A 223 1.91 3.09 -7.57
C LEU A 223 3.39 2.96 -7.97
N ARG A 224 3.68 2.68 -9.25
CA ARG A 224 5.07 2.61 -9.76
C ARG A 224 5.77 3.97 -9.76
N ARG A 225 5.03 5.07 -9.92
CA ARG A 225 5.62 6.43 -9.87
C ARG A 225 6.18 6.73 -8.48
N LEU A 226 5.52 6.25 -7.41
CA LEU A 226 6.04 6.39 -6.05
C LEU A 226 7.38 5.70 -5.86
N ASP A 227 7.55 4.47 -6.39
CA ASP A 227 8.83 3.76 -6.35
C ASP A 227 9.94 4.57 -7.03
N LYS A 228 9.62 5.20 -8.17
CA LYS A 228 10.56 6.02 -8.95
C LYS A 228 11.01 7.28 -8.21
N TYR A 229 10.15 7.92 -7.39
CA TYR A 229 10.55 9.12 -6.66
C TYR A 229 11.73 8.88 -5.73
N THR A 230 11.80 7.72 -5.07
CA THR A 230 12.93 7.42 -4.18
C THR A 230 14.25 7.44 -4.95
N GLY A 231 14.30 6.83 -6.14
CA GLY A 231 15.50 6.84 -6.99
C GLY A 231 15.82 8.22 -7.58
N LEU A 232 14.81 8.96 -8.04
CA LEU A 232 14.99 10.32 -8.57
C LEU A 232 15.54 11.29 -7.50
N LEU A 233 15.01 11.20 -6.28
CA LEU A 233 15.45 12.02 -5.14
C LEU A 233 16.84 11.62 -4.64
N GLN A 234 17.21 10.33 -4.71
CA GLN A 234 18.56 9.86 -4.43
C GLN A 234 19.58 10.39 -5.44
N GLU A 235 19.22 10.41 -6.73
CA GLU A 235 20.11 10.95 -7.75
C GLU A 235 20.26 12.48 -7.64
N LEU A 236 19.19 13.17 -7.20
CA LEU A 236 19.26 14.58 -6.81
C LEU A 236 20.24 14.76 -5.64
N GLU A 237 20.07 13.99 -4.55
CA GLU A 237 20.95 14.01 -3.37
C GLU A 237 22.41 13.82 -3.76
N ARG A 238 22.72 12.89 -4.67
CA ARG A 238 24.08 12.59 -5.12
C ARG A 238 24.81 13.79 -5.74
N HIS A 239 24.06 14.75 -6.27
CA HIS A 239 24.57 15.96 -6.92
C HIS A 239 24.39 17.23 -6.07
N VAL A 240 23.92 17.10 -4.83
CA VAL A 240 23.84 18.20 -3.86
C VAL A 240 25.09 18.20 -2.99
N ASP A 241 25.84 19.31 -3.04
CA ASP A 241 27.01 19.55 -2.18
C ASP A 241 26.65 19.49 -0.69
N GLU A 242 27.57 19.02 0.16
CA GLU A 242 27.36 18.88 1.60
C GLU A 242 27.08 20.21 2.31
N ALA A 243 27.55 21.33 1.77
CA ALA A 243 27.32 22.67 2.27
C ALA A 243 26.03 23.31 1.72
N HIS A 244 25.31 22.63 0.83
CA HIS A 244 24.12 23.18 0.21
C HIS A 244 22.93 23.19 1.17
N ILE A 245 22.14 24.27 1.16
CA ILE A 245 20.92 24.46 1.96
C ILE A 245 19.81 23.42 1.74
N ASP A 246 19.96 22.57 0.73
CA ASP A 246 18.97 21.59 0.26
C ASP A 246 19.43 20.16 0.56
N ARG A 247 20.64 20.00 1.12
CA ARG A 247 21.23 18.70 1.45
C ARG A 247 20.35 17.95 2.46
N GLY A 248 19.97 18.62 3.54
CA GLY A 248 19.10 18.06 4.58
C GLY A 248 17.69 17.77 4.08
N ASP A 249 17.09 18.70 3.31
CA ASP A 249 15.75 18.50 2.73
C ASP A 249 15.73 17.34 1.72
N SER A 250 16.76 17.20 0.88
CA SER A 250 16.88 16.11 -0.10
C SER A 250 16.98 14.75 0.59
N GLN A 251 17.80 14.63 1.64
CA GLN A 251 17.92 13.40 2.44
C GLN A 251 16.62 13.03 3.14
N ARG A 252 15.95 14.01 3.76
CA ARG A 252 14.65 13.79 4.40
C ARG A 252 13.60 13.34 3.37
N CYS A 253 13.59 13.97 2.20
CA CYS A 253 12.73 13.57 1.07
C CYS A 253 12.87 12.10 0.70
N VAL A 254 14.12 11.63 0.53
CA VAL A 254 14.38 10.22 0.20
C VAL A 254 13.79 9.28 1.25
N SER A 255 13.94 9.59 2.53
CA SER A 255 13.36 8.77 3.60
C SER A 255 11.83 8.81 3.59
N VAL A 256 11.24 10.00 3.51
CA VAL A 256 9.79 10.19 3.55
C VAL A 256 9.09 9.48 2.39
N TYR A 257 9.61 9.61 1.17
CA TYR A 257 9.02 8.93 0.00
C TYR A 257 9.19 7.42 0.06
N ARG A 258 10.30 6.91 0.61
CA ARG A 258 10.47 5.48 0.85
C ARG A 258 9.44 4.93 1.83
N ASP A 259 9.16 5.66 2.90
CA ASP A 259 8.15 5.29 3.90
C ASP A 259 6.73 5.33 3.31
N ILE A 260 6.43 6.34 2.48
CA ILE A 260 5.15 6.44 1.76
C ILE A 260 4.96 5.24 0.83
N THR A 261 5.99 4.91 0.03
CA THR A 261 5.98 3.75 -0.88
C THR A 261 5.74 2.45 -0.12
N ALA A 262 6.47 2.23 0.98
CA ALA A 262 6.31 1.04 1.82
C ALA A 262 4.90 0.95 2.43
N ALA A 263 4.35 2.06 2.93
CA ALA A 263 3.01 2.11 3.48
C ALA A 263 1.94 1.77 2.42
N CYS A 264 2.02 2.35 1.23
CA CYS A 264 1.10 2.06 0.13
C CYS A 264 1.18 0.60 -0.32
N ALA A 265 2.38 0.04 -0.43
CA ALA A 265 2.57 -1.37 -0.79
C ALA A 265 1.98 -2.32 0.26
N MET A 266 2.17 -2.02 1.55
CA MET A 266 1.63 -2.81 2.65
C MET A 266 0.10 -2.81 2.66
N VAL A 267 -0.53 -1.64 2.50
CA VAL A 267 -1.99 -1.51 2.44
C VAL A 267 -2.56 -2.25 1.24
N ARG A 268 -1.94 -2.13 0.08
CA ARG A 268 -2.36 -2.86 -1.12
C ARG A 268 -2.32 -4.37 -0.89
N ARG A 269 -1.22 -4.89 -0.33
CA ARG A 269 -1.09 -6.32 -0.02
C ARG A 269 -2.13 -6.78 0.99
N GLN A 270 -2.39 -5.98 2.02
CA GLN A 270 -3.43 -6.27 3.00
C GLN A 270 -4.80 -6.40 2.32
N LYS A 271 -5.17 -5.45 1.46
CA LYS A 271 -6.45 -5.46 0.74
C LYS A 271 -6.56 -6.56 -0.31
N GLU A 272 -5.45 -6.97 -0.91
CA GLU A 272 -5.40 -8.13 -1.79
C GLU A 272 -5.70 -9.43 -1.04
N LEU A 273 -5.11 -9.62 0.14
CA LEU A 273 -5.40 -10.77 1.01
C LEU A 273 -6.86 -10.78 1.51
N GLU A 274 -7.40 -9.61 1.88
CA GLU A 274 -8.81 -9.49 2.27
C GLU A 274 -9.75 -9.92 1.14
N LEU A 275 -9.48 -9.48 -0.09
CA LEU A 275 -10.26 -9.90 -1.25
C LEU A 275 -10.08 -11.38 -1.55
N GLU A 276 -8.87 -11.92 -1.46
CA GLU A 276 -8.59 -13.35 -1.69
C GLU A 276 -9.37 -14.23 -0.70
N VAL A 277 -9.50 -13.83 0.57
CA VAL A 277 -10.32 -14.56 1.54
C VAL A 277 -11.80 -14.51 1.16
N LEU A 278 -12.29 -13.39 0.62
CA LEU A 278 -13.68 -13.24 0.22
C LEU A 278 -14.01 -13.96 -1.10
N THR A 279 -13.10 -13.97 -2.09
CA THR A 279 -13.35 -14.46 -3.45
C THR A 279 -12.72 -15.82 -3.75
N GLY A 280 -11.57 -16.13 -3.15
CA GLY A 280 -10.78 -17.35 -3.39
C GLY A 280 -11.31 -18.59 -2.66
N GLY A 281 -12.24 -18.41 -1.71
CA GLY A 281 -12.86 -19.47 -0.94
C GLY A 281 -11.95 -20.02 0.18
N VAL A 282 -12.53 -20.23 1.35
CA VAL A 282 -11.80 -20.78 2.52
C VAL A 282 -12.06 -22.28 2.64
N ARG A 283 -11.00 -23.08 2.71
CA ARG A 283 -11.13 -24.54 2.87
C ARG A 283 -11.69 -24.88 4.25
N GLY A 284 -12.69 -25.75 4.28
CA GLY A 284 -13.34 -26.18 5.52
C GLY A 284 -14.36 -25.17 6.07
N TRP A 285 -14.75 -24.15 5.31
CA TRP A 285 -15.81 -23.23 5.69
C TRP A 285 -17.19 -23.89 5.53
N GLU A 286 -17.89 -24.08 6.65
CA GLU A 286 -19.24 -24.67 6.71
C GLU A 286 -20.29 -23.59 7.05
N GLY A 287 -20.39 -22.54 6.22
CA GLY A 287 -21.33 -21.44 6.42
C GLY A 287 -21.77 -20.79 5.10
N GLU A 288 -22.63 -19.77 5.20
CA GLU A 288 -22.98 -18.92 4.06
C GLU A 288 -21.73 -18.22 3.49
N GLU A 289 -21.80 -17.75 2.25
CA GLU A 289 -20.67 -17.02 1.64
C GLU A 289 -20.15 -15.92 2.57
N LEU A 290 -18.82 -15.79 2.68
CA LEU A 290 -18.18 -14.83 3.57
C LEU A 290 -18.65 -13.38 3.31
N SER A 291 -19.13 -13.10 2.09
CA SER A 291 -19.83 -11.88 1.68
C SER A 291 -20.98 -11.49 2.63
N HIS A 292 -21.70 -12.46 3.21
CA HIS A 292 -22.83 -12.22 4.12
C HIS A 292 -22.40 -11.77 5.52
N LEU A 293 -21.15 -12.05 5.92
CA LEU A 293 -20.60 -11.58 7.20
C LEU A 293 -20.34 -10.06 7.19
N GLY A 294 -20.39 -9.42 6.02
CA GLY A 294 -20.19 -8.00 5.82
C GLY A 294 -18.81 -7.66 5.27
N GLU A 295 -18.46 -6.38 5.29
CA GLU A 295 -17.15 -5.89 4.84
C GLU A 295 -16.06 -6.26 5.86
N VAL A 296 -14.90 -6.69 5.37
CA VAL A 296 -13.74 -6.93 6.22
C VAL A 296 -13.22 -5.59 6.76
N LEU A 297 -13.30 -5.42 8.08
CA LEU A 297 -12.88 -4.20 8.77
C LEU A 297 -11.36 -4.15 8.97
N HIS A 298 -10.75 -5.31 9.21
CA HIS A 298 -9.31 -5.44 9.38
C HIS A 298 -8.88 -6.91 9.23
N MET A 299 -7.76 -7.14 8.54
CA MET A 299 -7.08 -8.44 8.50
C MET A 299 -5.62 -8.29 8.91
N GLY A 300 -5.10 -9.24 9.67
CA GLY A 300 -3.70 -9.26 10.09
C GLY A 300 -3.25 -10.64 10.56
N SER A 301 -1.94 -10.87 10.45
CA SER A 301 -1.30 -12.08 10.98
C SER A 301 -0.99 -11.90 12.47
N VAL A 302 -1.32 -12.91 13.27
CA VAL A 302 -1.10 -12.98 14.71
C VAL A 302 -0.62 -14.37 15.08
N ALA A 303 0.35 -14.45 16.00
CA ALA A 303 0.76 -15.73 16.56
C ALA A 303 -0.17 -16.09 17.72
N VAL A 304 -0.81 -17.26 17.64
CA VAL A 304 -1.83 -17.69 18.60
C VAL A 304 -1.34 -18.85 19.47
N GLY A 305 -1.64 -18.76 20.76
CA GLY A 305 -1.39 -19.81 21.75
C GLY A 305 0.07 -19.90 22.22
N THR A 306 0.33 -20.83 23.14
CA THR A 306 1.67 -21.07 23.73
C THR A 306 2.67 -21.66 22.72
N ASN A 307 2.17 -22.26 21.64
CA ASN A 307 2.98 -22.82 20.57
C ASN A 307 3.28 -21.81 19.45
N HIS A 308 2.88 -20.53 19.61
CA HIS A 308 3.11 -19.45 18.66
C HIS A 308 2.73 -19.83 17.21
N GLN A 309 1.52 -20.37 17.02
CA GLN A 309 1.08 -20.76 15.69
C GLN A 309 0.67 -19.53 14.89
N ASP A 310 1.23 -19.34 13.70
CA ASP A 310 0.84 -18.26 12.81
C ASP A 310 -0.59 -18.46 12.31
N ARG A 311 -1.44 -17.48 12.61
CA ARG A 311 -2.86 -17.43 12.25
C ARG A 311 -3.20 -16.07 11.67
N TYR A 312 -4.20 -16.05 10.81
CA TYR A 312 -4.78 -14.81 10.28
C TYR A 312 -6.09 -14.54 10.99
N PHE A 313 -6.20 -13.35 11.57
CA PHE A 313 -7.45 -12.85 12.10
C PHE A 313 -8.11 -11.97 11.04
N VAL A 314 -9.39 -12.22 10.79
CA VAL A 314 -10.21 -11.44 9.85
C VAL A 314 -11.41 -10.91 10.62
N LEU A 315 -11.45 -9.61 10.82
CA LEU A 315 -12.49 -8.94 11.59
C LEU A 315 -13.63 -8.49 10.68
N PHE A 316 -14.80 -9.05 10.89
CA PHE A 316 -16.08 -8.60 10.33
C PHE A 316 -16.85 -7.77 11.39
N PRO A 317 -17.91 -7.03 10.99
CA PRO A 317 -18.67 -6.18 11.91
C PRO A 317 -19.21 -6.90 13.14
N SER A 318 -19.62 -8.17 13.01
CA SER A 318 -20.23 -8.96 14.10
C SER A 318 -19.40 -10.18 14.52
N THR A 319 -18.37 -10.55 13.75
CA THR A 319 -17.66 -11.83 13.90
C THR A 319 -16.16 -11.64 13.66
N LEU A 320 -15.33 -12.29 14.48
CA LEU A 320 -13.91 -12.46 14.24
C LEU A 320 -13.66 -13.87 13.70
N LEU A 321 -13.05 -13.97 12.53
CA LEU A 321 -12.71 -15.23 11.88
C LEU A 321 -11.23 -15.54 12.08
N MET A 322 -10.91 -16.79 12.41
CA MET A 322 -9.55 -17.29 12.56
C MET A 322 -9.24 -18.28 11.44
N LEU A 323 -8.19 -17.98 10.69
CA LEU A 323 -7.73 -18.76 9.55
C LEU A 323 -6.29 -19.21 9.78
N SER A 324 -5.96 -20.41 9.31
CA SER A 324 -4.57 -20.84 9.13
C SER A 324 -4.23 -20.90 7.65
N VAL A 325 -2.94 -20.85 7.35
CA VAL A 325 -2.46 -20.99 5.98
C VAL A 325 -2.02 -22.43 5.76
N SER A 326 -2.45 -23.02 4.64
CA SER A 326 -2.00 -24.37 4.27
C SER A 326 -0.46 -24.45 4.17
N SER A 327 0.10 -25.64 4.37
CA SER A 327 1.56 -25.87 4.31
C SER A 327 2.22 -25.46 2.99
N ARG A 328 1.44 -25.38 1.90
CA ARG A 328 1.89 -24.93 0.58
C ARG A 328 1.57 -23.46 0.28
N MET A 329 1.10 -22.69 1.26
CA MET A 329 0.65 -21.29 1.10
C MET A 329 -0.42 -21.11 0.01
N SER A 330 -1.18 -22.17 -0.31
CA SER A 330 -2.06 -22.20 -1.48
C SER A 330 -3.52 -21.91 -1.18
N ALA A 331 -3.95 -21.97 0.08
CA ALA A 331 -5.25 -21.47 0.49
C ALA A 331 -5.30 -21.23 2.01
N PHE A 332 -6.28 -20.44 2.42
CA PHE A 332 -6.69 -20.31 3.80
C PHE A 332 -7.55 -21.50 4.24
N ILE A 333 -7.32 -21.97 5.46
CA ILE A 333 -8.04 -23.05 6.12
C ILE A 333 -8.80 -22.43 7.28
N TYR A 334 -10.10 -22.70 7.36
CA TYR A 334 -10.94 -22.27 8.46
C TYR A 334 -10.58 -23.04 9.74
N GLU A 335 -10.32 -22.31 10.83
CA GLU A 335 -10.09 -22.92 12.15
C GLU A 335 -11.16 -22.57 13.17
N GLY A 336 -11.74 -21.37 13.09
CA GLY A 336 -12.79 -20.98 14.02
C GLY A 336 -13.40 -19.63 13.73
N LYS A 337 -14.60 -19.41 14.27
CA LYS A 337 -15.32 -18.15 14.25
C LYS A 337 -15.71 -17.75 15.67
N LEU A 338 -15.58 -16.47 15.98
CA LEU A 338 -15.81 -15.91 17.29
C LEU A 338 -16.80 -14.76 17.15
N PRO A 339 -18.04 -14.88 17.65
CA PRO A 339 -18.97 -13.75 17.63
C PRO A 339 -18.45 -12.66 18.57
N LEU A 340 -18.48 -11.40 18.15
CA LEU A 340 -17.98 -10.29 18.98
C LEU A 340 -18.88 -9.99 20.19
N THR A 341 -20.07 -10.58 20.24
CA THR A 341 -21.00 -10.49 21.38
C THR A 341 -20.49 -11.32 22.56
N GLY A 342 -20.31 -10.66 23.70
CA GLY A 342 -19.88 -11.32 24.95
C GLY A 342 -18.38 -11.55 25.08
N ILE A 343 -17.59 -11.21 24.06
CA ILE A 343 -16.13 -11.27 24.12
C ILE A 343 -15.56 -10.03 24.83
N VAL A 344 -14.45 -10.22 25.54
CA VAL A 344 -13.64 -9.20 26.18
C VAL A 344 -12.21 -9.32 25.69
N VAL A 345 -11.65 -8.21 25.24
CA VAL A 345 -10.25 -8.10 24.81
C VAL A 345 -9.48 -7.35 25.90
N SER A 346 -8.39 -7.94 26.35
CA SER A 346 -7.50 -7.35 27.37
C SER A 346 -6.07 -7.30 26.85
N ARG A 347 -5.42 -6.15 27.04
CA ARG A 347 -4.00 -5.99 26.75
C ARG A 347 -3.20 -6.74 27.81
N LEU A 348 -2.13 -7.42 27.39
CA LEU A 348 -1.18 -8.03 28.29
C LEU A 348 0.12 -7.23 28.34
N ASP A 349 0.76 -7.23 29.50
CA ASP A 349 2.07 -6.63 29.69
C ASP A 349 3.17 -7.55 29.15
N ASP A 350 4.22 -6.94 28.62
CA ASP A 350 5.34 -7.67 28.02
C ASP A 350 6.06 -8.52 29.08
N CYS A 351 6.27 -9.79 28.76
CA CYS A 351 6.96 -10.78 29.60
C CYS A 351 8.14 -11.40 28.83
N GLU A 352 8.90 -12.28 29.48
CA GLU A 352 9.96 -13.05 28.79
C GLU A 352 9.40 -13.99 27.70
N ALA A 353 8.17 -14.46 27.89
CA ALA A 353 7.52 -15.40 26.96
C ALA A 353 6.83 -14.72 25.76
N TYR A 354 6.38 -13.48 25.89
CA TYR A 354 5.66 -12.78 24.83
C TYR A 354 5.80 -11.26 24.96
N LYS A 355 5.80 -10.57 23.82
CA LYS A 355 5.77 -9.11 23.72
C LYS A 355 4.68 -8.69 22.75
N ASN A 356 4.06 -7.54 22.98
CA ASN A 356 2.96 -7.02 22.16
C ASN A 356 1.75 -7.97 22.09
N ALA A 357 1.32 -8.53 23.23
CA ALA A 357 0.25 -9.53 23.28
C ALA A 357 -1.07 -8.96 23.79
N PHE A 358 -2.18 -9.56 23.35
CA PHE A 358 -3.51 -9.37 23.89
C PHE A 358 -4.22 -10.71 24.06
N GLN A 359 -5.18 -10.73 24.99
CA GLN A 359 -5.98 -11.91 25.28
C GLN A 359 -7.44 -11.63 24.91
N ILE A 360 -8.03 -12.57 24.19
CA ILE A 360 -9.45 -12.64 23.91
C ILE A 360 -10.06 -13.66 24.87
N SER A 361 -11.06 -13.24 25.64
CA SER A 361 -11.78 -14.10 26.59
C SER A 361 -13.28 -13.92 26.45
N GLY A 362 -14.06 -14.93 26.77
CA GLY A 362 -15.52 -14.85 26.73
C GLY A 362 -16.16 -16.00 27.52
N PRO A 363 -17.45 -15.89 27.86
CA PRO A 363 -18.12 -16.85 28.75
C PRO A 363 -18.24 -18.26 28.17
N LEU A 364 -18.15 -18.41 26.85
CA LEU A 364 -18.31 -19.67 26.12
C LEU A 364 -17.06 -20.05 25.31
N ILE A 365 -15.94 -19.34 25.49
CA ILE A 365 -14.71 -19.58 24.73
C ILE A 365 -13.52 -19.71 25.68
N ASP A 366 -12.59 -20.60 25.32
CA ASP A 366 -11.29 -20.63 25.97
C ASP A 366 -10.52 -19.34 25.69
N THR A 367 -9.65 -18.95 26.62
CA THR A 367 -8.88 -17.73 26.45
C THR A 367 -7.85 -17.88 25.34
N ILE A 368 -7.94 -17.03 24.33
CA ILE A 368 -7.04 -17.03 23.19
C ILE A 368 -5.98 -15.96 23.42
N LEU A 369 -4.72 -16.38 23.54
CA LEU A 369 -3.57 -15.50 23.56
C LEU A 369 -3.14 -15.19 22.12
N ALA A 370 -3.15 -13.91 21.74
CA ALA A 370 -2.71 -13.45 20.43
C ALA A 370 -1.51 -12.50 20.58
N ILE A 371 -0.47 -12.73 19.79
CA ILE A 371 0.79 -12.00 19.84
C ILE A 371 0.98 -11.27 18.51
N CYS A 372 1.15 -9.94 18.56
CA CYS A 372 1.35 -9.09 17.39
C CYS A 372 2.84 -8.90 17.07
N GLN A 373 3.14 -8.60 15.80
CA GLN A 373 4.52 -8.34 15.36
C GLN A 373 5.04 -7.01 15.89
N THR A 374 4.22 -5.96 15.86
CA THR A 374 4.58 -4.63 16.34
C THR A 374 3.63 -4.13 17.43
N ARG A 375 4.09 -3.16 18.22
CA ARG A 375 3.26 -2.50 19.24
C ARG A 375 2.12 -1.69 18.60
N ASP A 376 2.36 -1.14 17.41
CA ASP A 376 1.35 -0.38 16.69
C ASP A 376 0.24 -1.30 16.17
N ASP A 377 0.58 -2.51 15.71
CA ASP A 377 -0.40 -3.54 15.34
C ASP A 377 -1.24 -3.99 16.54
N LEU A 378 -0.61 -4.18 17.71
CA LEU A 378 -1.34 -4.47 18.96
C LEU A 378 -2.36 -3.38 19.28
N ASN A 379 -1.93 -2.11 19.24
CA ASN A 379 -2.81 -0.98 19.53
C ASN A 379 -3.95 -0.90 18.52
N LEU A 380 -3.67 -1.12 17.23
CA LEU A 380 -4.67 -1.13 16.17
C LEU A 380 -5.69 -2.25 16.37
N TRP A 381 -5.24 -3.47 16.67
CA TRP A 381 -6.13 -4.61 16.94
C TRP A 381 -7.03 -4.36 18.15
N ILE A 382 -6.47 -3.88 19.27
CA ILE A 382 -7.25 -3.58 20.47
C ILE A 382 -8.27 -2.48 20.18
N ASP A 383 -7.89 -1.41 19.47
CA ASP A 383 -8.81 -0.31 19.14
C ASP A 383 -9.97 -0.80 18.26
N LYS A 384 -9.66 -1.55 17.19
CA LYS A 384 -10.67 -2.08 16.26
C LYS A 384 -11.60 -3.08 16.94
N LEU A 385 -11.06 -4.06 17.66
CA LEU A 385 -11.86 -5.06 18.37
C LEU A 385 -12.72 -4.42 19.46
N SER A 386 -12.14 -3.54 20.29
CA SER A 386 -12.89 -2.86 21.35
C SER A 386 -14.02 -1.99 20.80
N THR A 387 -13.76 -1.32 19.67
CA THR A 387 -14.78 -0.49 19.01
C THR A 387 -15.92 -1.33 18.45
N GLN A 388 -15.63 -2.47 17.83
CA GLN A 388 -16.66 -3.36 17.29
C GLN A 388 -17.42 -4.11 18.40
N ILE A 389 -16.75 -4.53 19.47
CA ILE A 389 -17.39 -5.13 20.65
C ILE A 389 -18.35 -4.13 21.30
N ARG A 390 -17.96 -2.85 21.41
CA ARG A 390 -18.85 -1.80 21.92
C ARG A 390 -20.06 -1.57 21.00
N HIS A 391 -19.86 -1.55 19.69
CA HIS A 391 -20.98 -1.39 18.73
C HIS A 391 -21.97 -2.55 18.80
N ASN A 392 -21.50 -3.78 19.01
CA ASN A 392 -22.36 -4.95 19.15
C ASN A 392 -22.98 -5.11 20.55
N ARG A 393 -22.54 -4.32 21.53
CA ARG A 393 -23.22 -4.16 22.83
C ARG A 393 -24.31 -3.09 22.65
N THR A 394 -25.48 -3.48 22.15
CA THR A 394 -26.67 -2.63 22.29
C THR A 394 -26.92 -2.33 23.78
N PRO A 395 -27.33 -1.10 24.16
CA PRO A 395 -27.58 -0.74 25.54
C PRO A 395 -28.89 -1.37 26.02
N GLY A 396 -28.82 -2.63 26.46
CA GLY A 396 -29.88 -3.27 27.23
C GLY A 396 -29.78 -2.87 28.70
N GLY A 397 -30.64 -1.95 29.13
CA GLY A 397 -31.08 -1.82 30.52
C GLY A 397 -30.29 -0.85 31.41
N VAL A 398 -30.69 0.41 31.44
CA VAL A 398 -30.61 1.20 32.68
C VAL A 398 -31.64 0.60 33.64
N PRO A 399 -31.30 0.25 34.90
CA PRO A 399 -32.29 -0.13 35.89
C PRO A 399 -33.02 1.13 36.35
N THR A 400 -34.19 1.42 35.74
CA THR A 400 -35.09 2.45 36.23
C THR A 400 -35.80 1.94 37.50
N PRO A 401 -35.86 2.71 38.60
CA PRO A 401 -36.51 2.27 39.84
C PRO A 401 -38.00 2.01 39.64
N LEU A 402 -38.46 0.91 40.24
CA LEU A 402 -39.85 0.43 40.28
C LEU A 402 -40.85 1.51 40.73
N ALA A 403 -41.93 1.69 39.96
CA ALA A 403 -43.18 2.27 40.42
C ALA A 403 -44.34 1.29 40.13
N PRO A 404 -45.40 1.25 40.96
CA PRO A 404 -46.19 0.04 41.18
C PRO A 404 -47.30 -0.21 40.15
N SER A 405 -47.58 -1.51 40.02
CA SER A 405 -48.54 -2.23 39.19
C SER A 405 -49.98 -1.73 39.18
N ARG A 406 -50.66 -1.89 38.03
CA ARG A 406 -52.12 -2.07 37.93
C ARG A 406 -52.45 -3.24 36.98
N PRO A 407 -53.46 -4.09 37.28
CA PRO A 407 -53.53 -5.46 36.77
C PRO A 407 -54.32 -5.63 35.46
N ALA A 408 -54.00 -6.68 34.72
CA ALA A 408 -54.66 -7.12 33.48
C ALA A 408 -55.93 -7.97 33.75
N PRO A 409 -56.91 -8.02 32.83
CA PRO A 409 -57.97 -9.03 32.83
C PRO A 409 -57.65 -10.24 31.91
N PRO A 410 -58.36 -11.39 32.07
CA PRO A 410 -57.92 -12.73 31.66
C PRO A 410 -58.48 -13.21 30.28
N PRO A 411 -58.08 -14.40 29.81
CA PRO A 411 -58.25 -14.87 28.44
C PRO A 411 -59.50 -15.76 28.24
N HIS A 412 -60.13 -15.71 27.05
CA HIS A 412 -61.12 -16.69 26.62
C HIS A 412 -61.05 -16.94 25.09
N HIS A 413 -60.81 -18.20 24.71
CA HIS A 413 -61.27 -18.83 23.46
C HIS A 413 -62.53 -19.65 23.79
N PRO A 414 -63.53 -19.84 22.89
CA PRO A 414 -63.46 -20.98 21.93
C PRO A 414 -64.24 -20.85 20.59
N CYS A 415 -63.70 -21.54 19.57
CA CYS A 415 -64.29 -22.46 18.57
C CYS A 415 -65.65 -22.23 17.81
N LEU A 416 -65.54 -22.35 16.47
CA LEU A 416 -66.39 -23.00 15.43
C LEU A 416 -67.87 -22.60 15.18
N LYS A 417 -68.18 -22.25 13.91
CA LYS A 417 -69.24 -22.87 13.05
C LYS A 417 -69.28 -22.36 11.59
N ASN A 418 -69.11 -23.30 10.66
CA ASN A 418 -69.69 -23.54 9.32
C ASN A 418 -70.63 -22.50 8.63
N ARG A 419 -70.38 -22.24 7.32
CA ARG A 419 -71.23 -22.60 6.13
C ARG A 419 -70.61 -22.04 4.82
N GLN A 420 -70.31 -22.92 3.83
CA GLN A 420 -70.96 -23.09 2.49
C GLN A 420 -70.91 -21.84 1.58
N SER A 421 -70.64 -21.86 0.27
CA SER A 421 -70.33 -22.83 -0.82
C SER A 421 -69.93 -21.96 -2.05
N ASP A 422 -69.08 -22.36 -3.01
CA ASP A 422 -69.46 -22.92 -4.34
C ASP A 422 -68.17 -22.95 -5.23
N THR A 423 -67.66 -24.13 -5.61
CA THR A 423 -67.67 -24.77 -6.95
C THR A 423 -66.92 -24.09 -8.11
N SER A 424 -65.86 -24.77 -8.60
CA SER A 424 -65.53 -25.17 -10.00
C SER A 424 -63.99 -25.33 -10.17
N SER A 425 -63.42 -26.54 -10.06
CA SER A 425 -63.20 -27.60 -11.07
C SER A 425 -62.04 -27.34 -12.06
N ILE A 426 -60.93 -28.12 -11.96
CA ILE A 426 -60.48 -29.20 -12.92
C ILE A 426 -59.51 -28.64 -13.99
N ASN A 427 -58.29 -29.12 -14.35
CA ASN A 427 -57.51 -30.39 -14.35
C ASN A 427 -55.98 -30.05 -14.36
N THR A 428 -55.04 -30.79 -13.73
CA THR A 428 -54.24 -31.96 -14.22
C THR A 428 -53.49 -31.68 -15.54
N GLU A 429 -52.16 -31.80 -15.72
CA GLU A 429 -51.25 -32.96 -15.54
C GLU A 429 -49.73 -32.56 -15.55
N LEU A 430 -48.88 -33.41 -14.98
CA LEU A 430 -47.40 -33.56 -15.14
C LEU A 430 -47.16 -34.82 -16.02
N PRO A 431 -45.93 -35.36 -16.31
CA PRO A 431 -44.52 -34.89 -16.40
C PRO A 431 -43.74 -35.46 -17.64
N TRP A 432 -42.52 -35.02 -18.02
CA TRP A 432 -41.54 -35.86 -18.80
C TRP A 432 -40.06 -35.45 -18.65
N THR A 433 -39.15 -36.43 -18.79
CA THR A 433 -37.68 -36.45 -18.56
C THR A 433 -36.85 -36.87 -19.81
N LEU A 434 -35.52 -36.68 -19.74
CA LEU A 434 -34.36 -37.43 -20.34
C LEU A 434 -33.73 -37.08 -21.73
N THR A 435 -32.46 -36.60 -21.67
CA THR A 435 -31.19 -37.05 -22.34
C THR A 435 -30.85 -37.00 -23.85
N HIS A 436 -29.52 -36.80 -24.07
CA HIS A 436 -28.62 -37.08 -25.23
C HIS A 436 -28.48 -35.93 -26.25
N LEU A 437 -27.31 -35.55 -26.81
CA LEU A 437 -26.18 -36.31 -27.41
C LEU A 437 -24.90 -35.43 -27.52
N ARG A 438 -23.72 -36.04 -27.41
CA ARG A 438 -22.42 -35.54 -27.93
C ARG A 438 -22.36 -35.70 -29.46
N PRO A 439 -21.47 -34.96 -30.15
CA PRO A 439 -20.41 -35.61 -30.93
C PRO A 439 -19.01 -34.96 -30.77
N ALA A 440 -17.98 -35.71 -31.22
CA ALA A 440 -16.53 -35.47 -31.06
C ALA A 440 -15.87 -34.98 -32.40
N PRO A 441 -14.51 -34.93 -32.56
CA PRO A 441 -13.73 -33.79 -33.08
C PRO A 441 -13.19 -33.95 -34.52
N PRO A 442 -12.42 -32.96 -35.04
CA PRO A 442 -11.29 -33.25 -35.95
C PRO A 442 -10.03 -32.42 -35.65
N LEU A 443 -8.82 -33.01 -35.52
CA LEU A 443 -7.80 -33.38 -36.53
C LEU A 443 -6.67 -32.33 -36.71
N HIS A 444 -5.43 -32.82 -36.54
CA HIS A 444 -4.14 -32.16 -36.76
C HIS A 444 -3.79 -32.08 -38.26
N PRO A 445 -2.97 -31.09 -38.70
CA PRO A 445 -1.71 -31.39 -39.40
C PRO A 445 -0.60 -30.37 -39.04
N SER A 446 0.62 -30.74 -38.63
CA SER A 446 1.79 -31.23 -39.41
C SER A 446 2.90 -30.18 -39.44
N PHE A 447 4.11 -30.64 -39.13
CA PHE A 447 5.39 -29.94 -39.14
C PHE A 447 5.76 -29.35 -40.51
N CYS A 448 6.41 -28.17 -40.51
CA CYS A 448 7.46 -27.81 -41.47
C CYS A 448 8.52 -26.92 -40.80
N ARG A 449 9.78 -27.14 -41.16
CA ARG A 449 11.01 -26.74 -40.47
C ARG A 449 11.81 -25.77 -41.35
N ASN A 450 12.58 -24.90 -40.69
CA ASN A 450 13.75 -24.11 -41.12
C ASN A 450 13.54 -22.84 -41.95
N GLU A 451 13.90 -21.70 -41.36
CA GLU A 451 14.84 -20.75 -41.97
C GLU A 451 15.71 -20.05 -40.91
N LYS A 452 17.01 -19.94 -41.20
CA LYS A 452 18.07 -19.43 -40.30
C LYS A 452 18.14 -17.90 -40.38
N LEU A 453 18.17 -17.21 -39.25
CA LEU A 453 18.58 -15.79 -39.17
C LEU A 453 19.58 -15.54 -38.03
N LYS A 454 20.55 -14.68 -38.33
CA LYS A 454 21.81 -14.37 -37.62
C LYS A 454 21.59 -13.67 -36.26
N PRO A 455 22.56 -13.75 -35.31
CA PRO A 455 22.40 -13.22 -33.96
C PRO A 455 22.57 -11.70 -33.95
N TYR A 456 21.53 -10.97 -33.54
CA TYR A 456 21.64 -9.57 -33.13
C TYR A 456 22.01 -9.51 -31.64
N LYS A 457 23.04 -8.71 -31.32
CA LYS A 457 23.45 -8.39 -29.95
C LYS A 457 22.25 -7.86 -29.17
N CYS A 458 21.90 -8.53 -28.08
CA CYS A 458 20.78 -8.12 -27.26
C CYS A 458 21.20 -7.08 -26.22
N ASN A 459 20.36 -6.06 -26.11
CA ASN A 459 20.53 -4.91 -25.24
C ASN A 459 20.15 -5.32 -23.80
N GLU A 460 21.15 -5.51 -22.92
CA GLU A 460 20.95 -6.00 -21.54
C GLU A 460 19.98 -5.12 -20.71
N ARG A 461 19.78 -3.85 -21.06
CA ARG A 461 18.83 -2.94 -20.39
C ARG A 461 17.35 -3.20 -20.66
N SER A 462 17.00 -3.87 -21.76
CA SER A 462 15.58 -4.22 -22.06
C SER A 462 15.10 -5.32 -21.13
N TYR A 463 15.99 -6.25 -20.79
CA TYR A 463 15.64 -7.44 -20.03
C TYR A 463 15.30 -7.16 -18.56
N ASP A 464 15.82 -6.10 -17.96
CA ASP A 464 15.46 -5.75 -16.58
C ASP A 464 14.06 -5.14 -16.51
N GLU A 465 13.69 -4.27 -17.46
CA GLU A 465 12.32 -3.74 -17.57
C GLU A 465 11.34 -4.84 -17.96
N ASP A 466 11.71 -5.71 -18.91
CA ASP A 466 10.93 -6.87 -19.32
C ASP A 466 10.82 -7.91 -18.19
N ALA A 467 11.86 -8.12 -17.36
CA ALA A 467 11.83 -9.00 -16.20
C ALA A 467 10.96 -8.43 -15.07
N GLN A 468 10.94 -7.11 -14.88
CA GLN A 468 10.04 -6.46 -13.92
C GLN A 468 8.59 -6.51 -14.39
N ILE A 469 8.35 -6.34 -15.70
CA ILE A 469 7.04 -6.51 -16.33
C ILE A 469 6.60 -7.98 -16.23
N LEU A 470 7.50 -8.93 -16.49
CA LEU A 470 7.25 -10.37 -16.34
C LEU A 470 7.00 -10.77 -14.89
N LYS A 471 7.63 -10.14 -13.89
CA LYS A 471 7.32 -10.37 -12.46
C LYS A 471 5.96 -9.81 -12.06
N VAL A 472 5.54 -8.68 -12.64
CA VAL A 472 4.20 -8.12 -12.40
C VAL A 472 3.14 -8.93 -13.15
N ILE A 473 3.43 -9.40 -14.36
CA ILE A 473 2.59 -10.32 -15.12
C ILE A 473 2.58 -11.70 -14.45
N GLU A 474 3.67 -12.20 -13.89
CA GLU A 474 3.67 -13.41 -13.05
C GLU A 474 2.89 -13.17 -11.77
N ALA A 475 3.00 -12.03 -11.10
CA ALA A 475 2.14 -11.73 -9.96
C ALA A 475 0.65 -11.67 -10.35
N TYR A 476 0.35 -11.25 -11.58
CA TYR A 476 -1.01 -11.19 -12.16
C TYR A 476 -1.52 -12.53 -12.72
N CYS A 477 -0.63 -13.38 -13.24
CA CYS A 477 -0.96 -14.61 -13.96
C CYS A 477 -0.63 -15.88 -13.16
N SER A 478 0.29 -15.84 -12.19
CA SER A 478 0.60 -16.97 -11.29
C SER A 478 -0.52 -17.21 -10.29
N THR A 479 -1.26 -16.16 -9.91
CA THR A 479 -2.53 -16.24 -9.17
C THR A 479 -3.63 -16.99 -9.93
N SER A 480 -3.56 -17.04 -11.27
CA SER A 480 -4.52 -17.77 -12.12
C SER A 480 -3.99 -19.11 -12.69
N SER A 481 -2.67 -19.27 -12.81
CA SER A 481 -2.04 -20.42 -13.50
C SER A 481 -1.35 -21.45 -12.59
N GLN A 482 -0.87 -21.09 -11.39
CA GLN A 482 -0.32 -22.11 -10.47
C GLN A 482 -1.39 -23.04 -9.88
N PHE A 483 -2.68 -22.69 -10.01
CA PHE A 483 -3.78 -23.57 -9.64
C PHE A 483 -4.37 -24.39 -10.81
N ARG A 484 -4.06 -24.05 -12.07
CA ARG A 484 -4.55 -24.81 -13.23
C ARG A 484 -3.55 -25.82 -13.79
N HIS A 485 -2.24 -25.67 -13.53
CA HIS A 485 -1.21 -26.59 -14.00
C HIS A 485 -0.61 -27.46 -12.88
N THR A 486 -1.42 -28.21 -12.14
CA THR A 486 -1.02 -29.51 -11.54
C THR A 486 -2.17 -30.53 -11.53
N LEU A 487 -3.09 -30.42 -12.49
CA LEU A 487 -3.99 -31.51 -12.88
C LEU A 487 -3.58 -31.95 -14.29
N ASN A 488 -2.82 -33.04 -14.35
CA ASN A 488 -2.22 -33.73 -15.51
C ASN A 488 -0.71 -33.56 -15.61
N SER A 489 0.02 -34.37 -14.85
CA SER A 489 1.12 -35.22 -15.34
C SER A 489 1.79 -35.96 -14.18
N ALA A 490 1.67 -37.30 -14.25
CA ALA A 490 2.30 -38.36 -13.46
C ALA A 490 1.90 -38.51 -11.98
#